data_AF-F2UC54-F1
#
_entry.id   AF-F2UC54-F1
#
_cell.length_a   1.000
_cell.length_b   1.000
_cell.length_c   1.000
_cell.angle_alpha   90.00
_cell.angle_beta   90.00
_cell.angle_gamma   90.00
#
_symmetry.space_group_name_H-M   'P 1'
#
loop_
_entity.id
_entity.type
_entity.pdbx_description
1 polymer ?
#
loop_
_entity_poly.entity_id
_entity_poly.type
_entity_poly.pdbx_seq_one_letter_code
_entity_poly.pdbx_strand_id
1 'polypeptide(L)'
;MSMRDHSGKQYVAEHKIPQLFESLMAGLMYHQPEDPIRFLAECMAKVQENPPTTYAWNMFVGKRRTRKAPSRVQTGHHRKPPAKAGMPLAPLTPSKGKPLTPAHAEGKARTPLPPIGKSPTPVDEDKISETIRSIRKDHPENRMAKHINLDYLFSLAQETKDLLQCIRSGLENPDSSMGCYAMQPADYDRFKPFFSKVIADYHGVAEDAKHVNSWDLSGVEGLPARPCGTWAASPEHARARWTQPRNLADFPLPGAMTQEDRVSLVYACMCEAFEKLKAMPEYGGGYNSLTPGHPDKISDEEYKQLVADHIMFKDMAADPYLASAGIASDWPYGRGCYVSEDRGFVIWVGEEDHLRIMCMKKGTVLNDVFDRLKTALDVVSGIEGLSFAMSPDYGVVTSCPTNLGTGMRASVHIGLPKLTADGTDAKAKEVCKPLGLSVRGIGGEHTPIGEGGVCDISPRARFCITEAEIICALYKGIKLLKEKEDAASEERRGCFLVGFAVGTVAKHLKPASSTTWPTALSLTCI
;
A
#
# COMPACT_ATOMS: atom_id res chain seq x y z
N MET A 1 24.38 -20.67 -21.33
CA MET A 1 23.01 -20.10 -21.46
C MET A 1 22.96 -19.28 -22.75
N SER A 2 22.90 -19.97 -23.89
CA SER A 2 21.74 -20.15 -24.79
C SER A 2 21.39 -18.90 -25.62
N MET A 3 21.96 -18.83 -26.83
CA MET A 3 21.59 -17.92 -27.93
C MET A 3 20.13 -18.06 -28.41
N ARG A 4 19.30 -18.91 -27.80
CA ARG A 4 17.89 -19.12 -28.20
C ARG A 4 16.92 -18.07 -27.65
N ASP A 5 17.28 -17.33 -26.61
CA ASP A 5 16.34 -16.44 -25.92
C ASP A 5 16.23 -15.04 -26.58
N HIS A 6 17.24 -14.66 -27.39
CA HIS A 6 17.24 -13.40 -28.13
C HIS A 6 16.34 -13.43 -29.37
N SER A 7 16.18 -14.57 -30.04
CA SER A 7 15.32 -14.68 -31.23
C SER A 7 13.84 -14.62 -30.91
N GLY A 8 13.41 -15.15 -29.75
CA GLY A 8 12.01 -15.13 -29.31
C GLY A 8 11.51 -13.72 -28.97
N LYS A 9 12.29 -12.93 -28.23
CA LYS A 9 11.93 -11.54 -27.89
C LYS A 9 11.86 -10.64 -29.12
N GLN A 10 12.78 -10.85 -30.06
CA GLN A 10 12.79 -10.13 -31.33
C GLN A 10 11.59 -10.51 -32.20
N TYR A 11 11.24 -11.80 -32.29
CA TYR A 11 10.04 -12.28 -32.99
C TYR A 11 8.74 -11.68 -32.42
N VAL A 12 8.60 -11.67 -31.09
CA VAL A 12 7.43 -11.08 -30.38
C VAL A 12 7.28 -9.59 -30.67
N ALA A 13 8.38 -8.85 -30.71
CA ALA A 13 8.39 -7.42 -30.99
C ALA A 13 8.13 -7.10 -32.47
N GLU A 14 8.77 -7.82 -33.40
CA GLU A 14 8.61 -7.65 -34.85
C GLU A 14 7.18 -7.94 -35.30
N HIS A 15 6.53 -8.95 -34.72
CA HIS A 15 5.17 -9.35 -35.07
C HIS A 15 4.10 -8.65 -34.22
N LYS A 16 4.50 -7.69 -33.36
CA LYS A 16 3.58 -6.91 -32.49
C LYS A 16 2.59 -7.80 -31.73
N ILE A 17 3.07 -8.96 -31.25
CA ILE A 17 2.25 -9.96 -30.54
C ILE A 17 1.56 -9.37 -29.30
N PRO A 18 2.22 -8.51 -28.48
CA PRO A 18 1.56 -7.88 -27.34
C PRO A 18 0.36 -7.02 -27.73
N GLN A 19 0.46 -6.22 -28.80
CA GLN A 19 -0.61 -5.34 -29.26
C GLN A 19 -1.78 -6.12 -29.87
N LEU A 20 -1.49 -7.22 -30.57
CA LEU A 20 -2.53 -8.15 -31.01
C LEU A 20 -3.24 -8.78 -29.81
N PHE A 21 -2.49 -9.24 -28.80
CA PHE A 21 -3.05 -9.83 -27.59
C PHE A 21 -3.93 -8.83 -26.81
N GLU A 22 -3.49 -7.59 -26.63
CA GLU A 22 -4.27 -6.52 -26.02
C GLU A 22 -5.60 -6.28 -26.75
N SER A 23 -5.59 -6.26 -28.09
CA SER A 23 -6.80 -6.09 -28.88
C SER A 23 -7.79 -7.26 -28.72
N LEU A 24 -7.28 -8.49 -28.66
CA LEU A 24 -8.07 -9.71 -28.45
C LEU A 24 -8.72 -9.70 -27.06
N MET A 25 -7.96 -9.32 -26.02
CA MET A 25 -8.47 -9.21 -24.65
C MET A 25 -9.52 -8.11 -24.52
N ALA A 26 -9.33 -6.96 -25.16
CA ALA A 26 -10.31 -5.89 -25.20
C ALA A 26 -11.64 -6.34 -25.83
N GLY A 27 -11.58 -7.12 -26.92
CA GLY A 27 -12.76 -7.73 -27.54
C GLY A 27 -13.48 -8.72 -26.60
N LEU A 28 -12.72 -9.57 -25.92
CA LEU A 28 -13.24 -10.59 -25.01
C LEU A 28 -13.94 -9.97 -23.78
N MET A 29 -13.32 -8.94 -23.20
CA MET A 29 -13.89 -8.18 -22.09
C MET A 29 -15.13 -7.38 -22.51
N TYR A 30 -15.15 -6.86 -23.73
CA TYR A 30 -16.27 -6.05 -24.24
C TYR A 30 -17.49 -6.90 -24.62
N HIS A 31 -17.28 -8.04 -25.28
CA HIS A 31 -18.35 -8.88 -25.78
C HIS A 31 -18.82 -9.97 -24.80
N GLN A 32 -17.98 -10.35 -23.83
CA GLN A 32 -18.25 -11.43 -22.86
C GLN A 32 -18.96 -12.64 -23.50
N PRO A 33 -18.40 -13.22 -24.58
CA PRO A 33 -19.05 -14.31 -25.31
C PRO A 33 -19.16 -15.57 -24.45
N GLU A 34 -20.24 -16.34 -24.64
CA GLU A 34 -20.45 -17.61 -23.93
C GLU A 34 -19.35 -18.64 -24.22
N ASP A 35 -18.70 -18.56 -25.40
CA ASP A 35 -17.53 -19.36 -25.77
C ASP A 35 -16.32 -18.44 -26.09
N PRO A 36 -15.47 -18.17 -25.09
CA PRO A 36 -14.32 -17.29 -25.23
C PRO A 36 -13.27 -17.80 -26.21
N ILE A 37 -13.07 -19.13 -26.29
CA ILE A 37 -12.03 -19.73 -27.13
C ILE A 37 -12.43 -19.62 -28.60
N ARG A 38 -13.69 -19.93 -28.91
CA ARG A 38 -14.22 -19.77 -30.26
C ARG A 38 -14.17 -18.32 -30.74
N PHE A 39 -14.54 -17.37 -29.86
CA PHE A 39 -14.45 -15.95 -30.18
C PHE A 39 -13.02 -15.50 -30.52
N LEU A 40 -12.02 -15.95 -29.74
CA LEU A 40 -10.62 -15.65 -30.02
C LEU A 40 -10.16 -16.26 -31.34
N ALA A 41 -10.54 -17.50 -31.63
CA ALA A 41 -10.22 -18.16 -32.89
C ALA A 41 -10.80 -17.40 -34.10
N GLU A 42 -12.05 -16.93 -34.01
CA GLU A 42 -12.68 -16.11 -35.04
C GLU A 42 -12.02 -14.73 -35.21
N CYS A 43 -11.55 -14.12 -34.13
CA CYS A 43 -10.79 -12.86 -34.18
C CYS A 43 -9.42 -13.05 -34.86
N MET A 44 -8.72 -14.16 -34.55
CA MET A 44 -7.45 -14.49 -35.23
C MET A 44 -7.66 -14.79 -36.71
N ALA A 45 -8.73 -15.49 -37.08
CA ALA A 45 -9.06 -15.76 -38.48
C ALA A 45 -9.26 -14.45 -39.28
N LYS A 46 -9.91 -13.44 -38.69
CA LYS A 46 -10.08 -12.12 -39.31
C LYS A 46 -8.75 -11.39 -39.55
N VAL A 47 -7.79 -11.53 -38.63
CA VAL A 47 -6.45 -10.95 -38.76
C VAL A 47 -5.64 -11.68 -39.84
N GLN A 48 -5.81 -13.00 -39.96
CA GLN A 48 -5.17 -13.78 -41.01
C GLN A 48 -5.75 -13.49 -42.40
N GLU A 49 -7.06 -13.28 -42.49
CA GLU A 49 -7.76 -12.97 -43.74
C GLU A 49 -7.45 -11.55 -44.23
N ASN A 50 -7.33 -10.57 -43.32
CA ASN A 50 -6.96 -9.19 -43.63
C ASN A 50 -5.95 -8.64 -42.61
N PRO A 51 -4.63 -8.85 -42.83
CA PRO A 51 -3.60 -8.39 -41.91
C PRO A 51 -3.56 -6.85 -41.82
N PRO A 52 -3.79 -6.25 -40.65
CA PRO A 52 -3.74 -4.81 -40.48
C PRO A 52 -2.29 -4.31 -40.44
N THR A 53 -2.05 -3.09 -40.93
CA THR A 53 -0.72 -2.43 -40.82
C THR A 53 -0.34 -2.08 -39.38
N THR A 54 -1.34 -1.93 -38.50
CA THR A 54 -1.18 -1.69 -37.05
C THR A 54 -2.31 -2.34 -36.25
N TYR A 55 -1.98 -2.95 -35.10
CA TYR A 55 -2.97 -3.42 -34.14
C TYR A 55 -3.41 -2.28 -33.22
N ALA A 56 -4.66 -1.84 -33.37
CA ALA A 56 -5.31 -0.92 -32.43
C ALA A 56 -6.03 -1.73 -31.34
N TRP A 57 -5.98 -1.26 -30.09
CA TRP A 57 -6.58 -1.96 -28.95
C TRP A 57 -8.09 -2.20 -29.10
N ASN A 58 -8.81 -1.36 -29.84
CA ASN A 58 -10.26 -1.44 -30.03
C ASN A 58 -10.68 -2.19 -31.32
N MET A 59 -9.77 -2.90 -31.98
CA MET A 59 -10.02 -3.54 -33.29
C MET A 59 -11.18 -4.54 -33.27
N PHE A 60 -11.42 -5.21 -32.14
CA PHE A 60 -12.52 -6.16 -31.95
C PHE A 60 -13.65 -5.60 -31.07
N VAL A 61 -13.70 -4.28 -30.89
CA VAL A 61 -14.73 -3.58 -30.12
C VAL A 61 -15.62 -2.81 -31.09
N GLY A 62 -16.93 -3.09 -31.07
CA GLY A 62 -17.88 -2.46 -32.00
C GLY A 62 -17.98 -0.93 -31.85
N LYS A 63 -18.26 -0.22 -32.96
CA LYS A 63 -18.59 1.23 -32.91
C LYS A 63 -19.84 1.44 -32.04
N ARG A 64 -19.76 2.36 -31.08
CA ARG A 64 -20.85 2.79 -30.18
C ARG A 64 -22.20 2.83 -30.93
N ARG A 65 -23.12 1.93 -30.56
CA ARG A 65 -24.54 2.12 -30.86
C ARG A 65 -24.97 3.40 -30.13
N THR A 66 -25.36 4.42 -30.88
CA THR A 66 -26.08 5.56 -30.34
C THR A 66 -27.37 5.02 -29.69
N ARG A 67 -27.48 5.15 -28.36
CA ARG A 67 -28.70 4.82 -27.62
C ARG A 67 -29.82 5.71 -28.15
N LYS A 68 -30.77 5.14 -28.92
CA LYS A 68 -32.08 5.76 -29.13
C LYS A 68 -32.78 5.86 -27.76
N ALA A 69 -33.30 7.04 -27.45
CA ALA A 69 -34.09 7.28 -26.25
C ALA A 69 -35.26 6.29 -26.17
N PRO A 70 -35.59 5.76 -24.97
CA PRO A 70 -36.69 4.82 -24.84
C PRO A 70 -38.03 5.51 -25.15
N SER A 71 -38.82 4.86 -26.00
CA SER A 71 -40.18 5.27 -26.34
C SER A 71 -41.09 5.19 -25.13
N ARG A 72 -41.84 6.27 -24.90
CA ARG A 72 -42.86 6.44 -23.87
C ARG A 72 -44.01 5.44 -24.08
N VAL A 73 -44.21 4.51 -23.14
CA VAL A 73 -45.42 3.69 -23.08
C VAL A 73 -46.56 4.57 -22.56
N GLN A 74 -47.61 4.71 -23.35
CA GLN A 74 -48.90 5.24 -22.92
C GLN A 74 -49.76 4.10 -22.37
N THR A 75 -50.21 4.23 -21.14
CA THR A 75 -51.56 3.77 -20.74
C THR A 75 -52.14 4.82 -19.79
N GLY A 76 -53.21 5.48 -20.25
CA GLY A 76 -53.95 6.45 -19.47
C GLY A 76 -54.92 5.78 -18.50
N HIS A 77 -55.31 6.51 -17.47
CA HIS A 77 -56.72 6.85 -17.23
C HIS A 77 -56.79 8.02 -16.23
N HIS A 78 -57.59 9.02 -16.61
CA HIS A 78 -57.84 10.25 -15.88
C HIS A 78 -58.50 10.01 -14.51
N ARG A 79 -57.98 10.67 -13.46
CA ARG A 79 -58.83 11.30 -12.41
C ARG A 79 -58.20 12.61 -11.94
N LYS A 80 -59.03 13.66 -11.91
CA LYS A 80 -58.74 15.03 -11.45
C LYS A 80 -58.42 15.09 -9.94
N PRO A 81 -57.72 16.13 -9.46
CA PRO A 81 -57.32 16.25 -8.06
C PRO A 81 -58.45 16.84 -7.19
N PRO A 82 -58.59 16.44 -5.91
CA PRO A 82 -59.33 17.23 -4.94
C PRO A 82 -58.39 18.11 -4.09
N ALA A 83 -59.02 19.12 -3.52
CA ALA A 83 -58.46 20.36 -3.00
C ALA A 83 -57.83 20.26 -1.60
N LYS A 84 -57.07 21.32 -1.27
CA LYS A 84 -56.57 21.65 0.07
C LYS A 84 -57.72 21.86 1.08
N ALA A 85 -57.60 21.19 2.23
CA ALA A 85 -58.03 21.61 3.57
C ALA A 85 -57.00 20.92 4.51
N GLY A 86 -56.34 21.52 5.50
CA GLY A 86 -56.70 22.60 6.40
C GLY A 86 -56.68 22.05 7.84
N MET A 87 -55.62 22.37 8.59
CA MET A 87 -55.41 22.22 10.06
C MET A 87 -54.82 20.89 10.61
N PRO A 88 -54.29 20.85 11.86
CA PRO A 88 -52.91 21.20 12.22
C PRO A 88 -52.12 20.01 12.78
N LEU A 89 -50.78 20.11 12.77
CA LEU A 89 -49.87 19.15 13.39
C LEU A 89 -50.03 19.13 14.93
N ALA A 90 -50.28 17.96 15.48
CA ALA A 90 -50.11 17.66 16.91
C ALA A 90 -48.69 17.11 17.17
N PRO A 91 -48.04 17.41 18.32
CA PRO A 91 -46.69 16.98 18.60
C PRO A 91 -46.66 15.52 19.06
N LEU A 92 -45.81 14.69 18.45
CA LEU A 92 -45.53 13.34 18.95
C LEU A 92 -44.46 13.41 20.03
N THR A 93 -44.86 13.05 21.24
CA THR A 93 -44.03 12.88 22.43
C THR A 93 -43.14 11.62 22.34
N PRO A 94 -41.99 11.57 23.04
CA PRO A 94 -41.06 10.44 23.01
C PRO A 94 -41.59 9.25 23.84
N SER A 95 -41.49 8.04 23.27
CA SER A 95 -41.74 6.78 23.97
C SER A 95 -40.60 6.47 24.95
N LYS A 96 -40.94 6.20 26.21
CA LYS A 96 -40.04 5.82 27.29
C LYS A 96 -39.54 4.38 27.11
N GLY A 97 -38.31 4.21 26.62
CA GLY A 97 -37.50 3.02 26.89
C GLY A 97 -36.67 3.22 28.16
N LYS A 98 -36.67 2.24 29.06
CA LYS A 98 -35.99 2.29 30.37
C LYS A 98 -34.47 2.55 30.22
N PRO A 99 -33.86 3.38 31.09
CA PRO A 99 -32.40 3.53 31.14
C PRO A 99 -31.76 2.26 31.74
N LEU A 100 -30.78 1.69 31.05
CA LEU A 100 -29.82 0.79 31.67
C LEU A 100 -28.78 1.66 32.39
N THR A 101 -28.83 1.65 33.71
CA THR A 101 -27.86 2.31 34.59
C THR A 101 -26.51 1.60 34.56
N PRO A 102 -25.37 2.30 34.65
CA PRO A 102 -24.06 1.69 34.80
C PRO A 102 -23.93 1.11 36.21
N ALA A 103 -23.74 -0.21 36.32
CA ALA A 103 -23.36 -0.82 37.58
C ALA A 103 -21.87 -0.54 37.84
N HIS A 104 -21.60 0.21 38.91
CA HIS A 104 -20.31 0.19 39.58
C HIS A 104 -19.93 -1.26 39.92
N ALA A 105 -18.79 -1.72 39.41
CA ALA A 105 -18.17 -2.95 39.86
C ALA A 105 -17.17 -2.61 40.97
N GLU A 106 -17.67 -2.53 42.20
CA GLU A 106 -16.86 -2.70 43.40
C GLU A 106 -16.27 -4.13 43.43
N GLY A 107 -15.06 -4.25 43.99
CA GLY A 107 -14.28 -5.48 44.02
C GLY A 107 -15.05 -6.69 44.57
N LYS A 108 -15.13 -7.74 43.74
CA LYS A 108 -15.44 -9.09 44.19
C LYS A 108 -14.31 -10.02 43.77
N ALA A 109 -13.74 -10.70 44.76
CA ALA A 109 -12.76 -11.76 44.58
C ALA A 109 -13.28 -12.79 43.56
N ARG A 110 -12.47 -13.07 42.54
CA ARG A 110 -12.76 -14.07 41.51
C ARG A 110 -12.81 -15.46 42.18
N THR A 111 -13.92 -16.17 42.05
CA THR A 111 -13.99 -17.61 42.34
C THR A 111 -13.06 -18.36 41.38
N PRO A 112 -12.32 -19.39 41.84
CA PRO A 112 -11.41 -20.14 40.98
C PRO A 112 -12.18 -20.89 39.90
N LEU A 113 -11.73 -20.78 38.65
CA LEU A 113 -12.17 -21.62 37.55
C LEU A 113 -11.82 -23.09 37.82
N PRO A 114 -12.61 -24.07 37.34
CA PRO A 114 -12.25 -25.49 37.45
C PRO A 114 -10.95 -25.78 36.69
N PRO A 115 -10.12 -26.72 37.16
CA PRO A 115 -8.83 -26.99 36.55
C PRO A 115 -9.03 -27.59 35.15
N ILE A 116 -8.59 -26.86 34.12
CA ILE A 116 -8.48 -27.41 32.76
C ILE A 116 -7.30 -28.39 32.77
N GLY A 117 -7.64 -29.67 32.91
CA GLY A 117 -6.72 -30.77 32.70
C GLY A 117 -6.35 -30.89 31.22
N LYS A 118 -5.14 -30.47 30.89
CA LYS A 118 -4.18 -31.12 29.97
C LYS A 118 -2.84 -30.43 30.17
N SER A 119 -1.88 -31.14 30.75
CA SER A 119 -0.48 -30.73 30.71
C SER A 119 -0.12 -30.42 29.25
N PRO A 120 0.48 -29.26 28.94
CA PRO A 120 0.84 -28.95 27.56
C PRO A 120 1.78 -30.03 27.02
N THR A 121 1.56 -30.44 25.78
CA THR A 121 2.48 -31.32 25.07
C THR A 121 3.90 -30.75 25.16
N PRO A 122 4.91 -31.57 25.52
CA PRO A 122 6.30 -31.15 25.52
C PRO A 122 6.68 -30.58 24.15
N VAL A 123 7.45 -29.50 24.15
CA VAL A 123 8.05 -28.95 22.94
C VAL A 123 9.10 -29.96 22.45
N ASP A 124 9.01 -30.38 21.18
CA ASP A 124 9.99 -31.28 20.57
C ASP A 124 11.22 -30.47 20.13
N GLU A 125 12.16 -30.28 21.06
CA GLU A 125 13.35 -29.44 20.88
C GLU A 125 14.24 -29.94 19.75
N ASP A 126 14.36 -31.26 19.57
CA ASP A 126 15.17 -31.89 18.54
C ASP A 126 14.61 -31.59 17.14
N LYS A 127 13.30 -31.79 16.96
CA LYS A 127 12.63 -31.51 15.68
C LYS A 127 12.70 -30.03 15.31
N ILE A 128 12.50 -29.14 16.28
CA ILE A 128 12.58 -27.69 16.06
C ILE A 128 14.01 -27.29 15.68
N SER A 129 15.00 -27.84 16.39
CA SER A 129 16.41 -27.60 16.10
C SER A 129 16.82 -28.07 14.71
N GLU A 130 16.38 -29.26 14.30
CA GLU A 130 16.62 -29.79 12.95
C GLU A 130 15.98 -28.91 11.88
N THR A 131 14.72 -28.51 12.09
CA THR A 131 13.98 -27.62 11.18
C THR A 131 14.72 -26.30 10.99
N ILE A 132 15.12 -25.62 12.08
CA ILE A 132 15.86 -24.35 12.01
C ILE A 132 17.19 -24.52 11.28
N ARG A 133 17.93 -25.62 11.53
CA ARG A 133 19.19 -25.91 10.84
C ARG A 133 18.99 -26.14 9.34
N SER A 134 17.91 -26.81 8.93
CA SER A 134 17.56 -26.99 7.51
C SER A 134 17.27 -25.64 6.86
N ILE A 135 16.40 -24.82 7.48
CA ILE A 135 16.03 -23.50 6.94
C ILE A 135 17.28 -22.61 6.79
N ARG A 136 18.18 -22.58 7.78
CA ARG A 136 19.45 -21.83 7.68
C ARG A 136 20.28 -22.19 6.45
N LYS A 137 20.28 -23.47 6.09
CA LYS A 137 21.08 -24.00 5.00
C LYS A 137 20.39 -23.73 3.65
N ASP A 138 19.10 -24.01 3.57
CA ASP A 138 18.37 -24.01 2.31
C ASP A 138 17.78 -22.63 1.97
N HIS A 139 17.55 -21.77 2.98
CA HIS A 139 16.96 -20.44 2.90
C HIS A 139 17.76 -19.41 3.73
N PRO A 140 19.00 -19.08 3.33
CA PRO A 140 19.87 -18.18 4.08
C PRO A 140 19.32 -16.74 4.23
N GLU A 141 18.35 -16.34 3.42
CA GLU A 141 17.62 -15.08 3.50
C GLU A 141 16.62 -15.00 4.66
N ASN A 142 16.24 -16.13 5.26
CA ASN A 142 15.30 -16.18 6.38
C ASN A 142 15.98 -15.67 7.67
N ARG A 143 15.69 -14.40 8.03
CA ARG A 143 16.33 -13.73 9.17
C ARG A 143 16.04 -14.37 10.51
N MET A 144 14.82 -14.89 10.70
CA MET A 144 14.48 -15.66 11.89
C MET A 144 15.44 -16.83 12.06
N ALA A 145 15.54 -17.69 11.04
CA ALA A 145 16.40 -18.86 11.11
C ALA A 145 17.87 -18.44 11.27
N LYS A 146 18.32 -17.42 10.55
CA LYS A 146 19.68 -16.87 10.63
C LYS A 146 20.07 -16.45 12.05
N HIS A 147 19.19 -15.81 12.80
CA HIS A 147 19.53 -15.15 14.07
C HIS A 147 19.04 -15.85 15.35
N ILE A 148 18.09 -16.78 15.27
CA ILE A 148 17.57 -17.47 16.46
C ILE A 148 18.65 -18.32 17.14
N ASN A 149 19.07 -17.99 18.36
CA ASN A 149 20.00 -18.83 19.10
C ASN A 149 19.21 -19.98 19.78
N LEU A 150 19.57 -21.24 19.49
CA LEU A 150 18.85 -22.41 20.02
C LEU A 150 19.03 -22.54 21.54
N ASP A 151 20.23 -22.30 22.06
CA ASP A 151 20.49 -22.33 23.51
C ASP A 151 19.66 -21.28 24.24
N TYR A 152 19.55 -20.07 23.66
CA TYR A 152 18.67 -19.02 24.15
C TYR A 152 17.21 -19.47 24.10
N LEU A 153 16.72 -19.95 22.95
CA LEU A 153 15.33 -20.39 22.77
C LEU A 153 14.91 -21.39 23.84
N PHE A 154 15.72 -22.42 24.10
CA PHE A 154 15.38 -23.47 25.07
C PHE A 154 15.69 -23.08 26.52
N SER A 155 16.54 -22.07 26.76
CA SER A 155 16.76 -21.52 28.11
C SER A 155 15.56 -20.74 28.67
N LEU A 156 14.60 -20.34 27.83
CA LEU A 156 13.43 -19.54 28.21
C LEU A 156 12.34 -20.31 28.98
N ALA A 157 12.49 -21.63 29.13
CA ALA A 157 11.57 -22.50 29.86
C ALA A 157 10.09 -22.32 29.44
N GLN A 158 9.28 -21.63 30.25
CA GLN A 158 7.85 -21.44 29.98
C GLN A 158 7.61 -20.46 28.81
N GLU A 159 8.50 -19.49 28.63
CA GLU A 159 8.43 -18.49 27.56
C GLU A 159 8.92 -19.02 26.22
N THR A 160 9.50 -20.23 26.17
CA THR A 160 9.88 -20.91 24.93
C THR A 160 8.70 -20.98 23.96
N LYS A 161 7.48 -21.24 24.46
CA LYS A 161 6.29 -21.33 23.60
C LYS A 161 5.89 -19.98 23.00
N ASP A 162 6.09 -18.90 23.73
CA ASP A 162 5.78 -17.55 23.28
C ASP A 162 6.74 -17.14 22.16
N LEU A 163 8.05 -17.39 22.34
CA LEU A 163 9.03 -17.15 21.28
C LEU A 163 8.81 -18.08 20.07
N LEU A 164 8.41 -19.34 20.30
CA LEU A 164 8.01 -20.26 19.23
C LEU A 164 6.79 -19.74 18.45
N GLN A 165 5.83 -19.11 19.11
CA GLN A 165 4.71 -18.46 18.43
C GLN A 165 5.23 -17.30 17.56
N CYS A 166 6.14 -16.48 18.07
CA CYS A 166 6.74 -15.37 17.31
C CYS A 166 7.46 -15.83 16.03
N ILE A 167 8.11 -17.01 16.05
CA ILE A 167 8.87 -17.53 14.91
C ILE A 167 8.11 -18.55 14.04
N ARG A 168 6.86 -18.89 14.40
CA ARG A 168 6.07 -19.94 13.73
C ARG A 168 5.97 -19.73 12.22
N SER A 169 5.71 -18.49 11.80
CA SER A 169 5.58 -18.15 10.38
C SER A 169 6.84 -18.49 9.59
N GLY A 170 8.04 -18.26 10.14
CA GLY A 170 9.30 -18.60 9.47
C GLY A 170 9.66 -20.08 9.52
N LEU A 171 9.14 -20.83 10.50
CA LEU A 171 9.30 -22.29 10.56
C LEU A 171 8.42 -22.98 9.52
N GLU A 172 7.19 -22.51 9.36
CA GLU A 172 6.21 -23.07 8.43
C GLU A 172 6.40 -22.57 6.99
N ASN A 173 7.00 -21.40 6.81
CA ASN A 173 7.29 -20.79 5.50
C ASN A 173 8.78 -20.45 5.38
N PRO A 174 9.64 -21.45 5.03
CA PRO A 174 11.09 -21.28 4.98
C PRO A 174 11.57 -20.15 4.06
N ASP A 175 10.82 -19.86 3.00
CA ASP A 175 11.07 -18.80 2.01
C ASP A 175 10.80 -17.38 2.51
N SER A 176 10.28 -17.22 3.74
CA SER A 176 10.08 -15.91 4.35
C SER A 176 11.41 -15.19 4.60
N SER A 177 11.58 -13.99 4.03
CA SER A 177 12.78 -13.16 4.26
C SER A 177 12.93 -12.62 5.69
N MET A 178 11.84 -12.62 6.48
CA MET A 178 11.83 -12.20 7.89
C MET A 178 11.61 -13.37 8.82
N GLY A 179 10.56 -14.16 8.60
CA GLY A 179 10.25 -15.37 9.34
C GLY A 179 9.78 -15.18 10.79
N CYS A 180 9.48 -13.96 11.23
CA CYS A 180 8.99 -13.72 12.59
C CYS A 180 8.04 -12.52 12.68
N TYR A 181 7.15 -12.59 13.67
CA TYR A 181 6.20 -11.56 14.07
C TYR A 181 6.19 -11.44 15.60
N ALA A 182 6.01 -10.25 16.14
CA ALA A 182 5.72 -10.05 17.55
C ALA A 182 4.24 -10.39 17.84
N MET A 183 3.99 -10.93 19.04
CA MET A 183 2.67 -11.41 19.48
C MET A 183 2.10 -10.53 20.60
N GLN A 184 2.96 -9.85 21.36
CA GLN A 184 2.63 -8.93 22.42
C GLN A 184 3.37 -7.61 22.23
N PRO A 185 2.81 -6.47 22.69
CA PRO A 185 3.47 -5.16 22.62
C PRO A 185 4.90 -5.15 23.19
N ALA A 186 5.16 -5.98 24.20
CA ALA A 186 6.46 -6.05 24.88
C ALA A 186 7.46 -7.04 24.26
N ASP A 187 7.10 -7.81 23.22
CA ASP A 187 7.93 -8.93 22.75
C ASP A 187 9.29 -8.48 22.21
N TYR A 188 9.38 -7.31 21.58
CA TYR A 188 10.65 -6.77 21.09
C TYR A 188 11.66 -6.48 22.22
N ASP A 189 11.14 -6.05 23.37
CA ASP A 189 11.94 -5.78 24.57
C ASP A 189 12.19 -7.06 25.37
N ARG A 190 11.18 -7.92 25.49
CA ARG A 190 11.21 -9.20 26.22
C ARG A 190 12.15 -10.23 25.58
N PHE A 191 12.07 -10.38 24.26
CA PHE A 191 12.92 -11.29 23.48
C PHE A 191 14.04 -10.54 22.74
N LYS A 192 14.54 -9.45 23.34
CA LYS A 192 15.59 -8.60 22.79
C LYS A 192 16.82 -9.36 22.27
N PRO A 193 17.34 -10.43 22.92
CA PRO A 193 18.48 -11.21 22.41
C PRO A 193 18.26 -11.84 21.01
N PHE A 194 17.00 -12.02 20.60
CA PHE A 194 16.62 -12.46 19.27
C PHE A 194 16.20 -11.27 18.39
N PHE A 195 15.26 -10.44 18.86
CA PHE A 195 14.65 -9.40 18.02
C PHE A 195 15.64 -8.30 17.59
N SER A 196 16.55 -7.88 18.47
CA SER A 196 17.55 -6.86 18.13
C SER A 196 18.39 -7.24 16.90
N LYS A 197 18.77 -8.51 16.77
CA LYS A 197 19.56 -9.03 15.65
C LYS A 197 18.79 -9.04 14.33
N VAL A 198 17.53 -9.50 14.34
CA VAL A 198 16.71 -9.50 13.12
C VAL A 198 16.36 -8.09 12.67
N ILE A 199 16.13 -7.17 13.62
CA ILE A 199 15.87 -5.75 13.35
C ILE A 199 17.12 -5.09 12.75
N ALA A 200 18.28 -5.29 13.37
CA ALA A 200 19.56 -4.76 12.89
C ALA A 200 19.89 -5.23 11.48
N ASP A 201 19.73 -6.53 11.20
CA ASP A 201 19.95 -7.10 9.87
C ASP A 201 18.99 -6.50 8.83
N TYR A 202 17.69 -6.46 9.11
CA TYR A 202 16.71 -5.97 8.14
C TYR A 202 16.86 -4.47 7.84
N HIS A 203 16.99 -3.64 8.90
CA HIS A 203 17.07 -2.19 8.75
C HIS A 203 18.49 -1.69 8.44
N GLY A 204 19.51 -2.57 8.48
CA GLY A 204 20.89 -2.22 8.18
C GLY A 204 21.50 -1.27 9.20
N VAL A 205 21.17 -1.46 10.49
CA VAL A 205 21.60 -0.60 11.61
C VAL A 205 22.40 -1.42 12.63
N ALA A 206 23.02 -0.75 13.60
CA ALA A 206 23.66 -1.43 14.73
C ALA A 206 22.64 -2.14 15.62
N GLU A 207 23.04 -3.23 16.28
CA GLU A 207 22.16 -4.04 17.15
C GLU A 207 21.65 -3.25 18.38
N ASP A 208 22.42 -2.28 18.85
CA ASP A 208 22.07 -1.39 19.95
C ASP A 208 21.42 -0.07 19.50
N ALA A 209 21.14 0.07 18.20
CA ALA A 209 20.52 1.28 17.65
C ALA A 209 19.12 1.50 18.24
N LYS A 210 18.84 2.75 18.61
CA LYS A 210 17.56 3.18 19.16
C LYS A 210 16.85 4.13 18.23
N HIS A 211 15.53 4.01 18.17
CA HIS A 211 14.68 4.87 17.38
C HIS A 211 14.16 6.06 18.19
N VAL A 212 13.96 7.18 17.49
CA VAL A 212 13.27 8.36 18.02
C VAL A 212 12.17 8.71 17.03
N ASN A 213 10.94 8.86 17.53
CA ASN A 213 9.82 9.40 16.75
C ASN A 213 9.78 10.92 16.93
N SER A 214 9.58 11.65 15.83
CA SER A 214 9.36 13.10 15.88
C SER A 214 8.51 13.53 14.70
N TRP A 215 7.37 14.15 15.02
CA TRP A 215 6.47 14.77 14.05
C TRP A 215 6.71 16.27 13.89
N ASP A 216 7.64 16.83 14.67
CA ASP A 216 7.94 18.25 14.62
C ASP A 216 8.81 18.58 13.39
N LEU A 217 8.26 19.40 12.50
CA LEU A 217 8.99 19.88 11.33
C LEU A 217 9.82 21.15 11.62
N SER A 218 9.68 21.73 12.83
CA SER A 218 10.40 22.93 13.21
C SER A 218 11.91 22.66 13.29
N GLY A 219 12.72 23.52 12.67
CA GLY A 219 14.19 23.41 12.72
C GLY A 219 14.80 22.24 11.94
N VAL A 220 14.01 21.45 11.20
CA VAL A 220 14.55 20.36 10.38
C VAL A 220 15.32 20.92 9.19
N GLU A 221 16.63 20.66 9.16
CA GLU A 221 17.54 21.23 8.17
C GLU A 221 17.14 20.87 6.73
N GLY A 222 16.87 21.90 5.92
CA GLY A 222 16.53 21.76 4.51
C GLY A 222 15.06 21.51 4.20
N LEU A 223 14.17 21.57 5.21
CA LEU A 223 12.76 21.86 4.99
C LEU A 223 12.55 23.40 4.90
N PRO A 224 11.71 23.87 3.96
CA PRO A 224 11.36 25.28 3.88
C PRO A 224 10.41 25.66 5.03
N ALA A 225 10.19 26.95 5.23
CA ALA A 225 9.04 27.40 6.01
C ALA A 225 7.75 26.81 5.40
N ARG A 226 6.82 26.42 6.27
CA ARG A 226 5.51 25.89 5.82
C ARG A 226 4.83 26.90 4.88
N PRO A 227 4.20 26.44 3.78
CA PRO A 227 4.02 25.05 3.38
C PRO A 227 5.25 24.42 2.68
N CYS A 228 5.55 23.17 3.03
CA CYS A 228 6.50 22.29 2.35
C CYS A 228 5.87 21.71 1.08
N GLY A 229 5.68 22.54 0.04
CA GLY A 229 5.17 22.10 -1.25
C GLY A 229 5.93 22.75 -2.40
N THR A 230 6.32 21.97 -3.42
CA THR A 230 7.15 22.51 -4.52
C THR A 230 7.11 21.81 -5.88
N TRP A 231 6.35 20.73 -6.13
CA TRP A 231 6.40 20.06 -7.46
C TRP A 231 5.21 20.36 -8.38
N ALA A 232 5.08 21.62 -8.80
CA ALA A 232 4.05 22.07 -9.76
C ALA A 232 4.24 21.57 -11.21
N ALA A 233 5.18 20.66 -11.46
CA ALA A 233 5.54 20.19 -12.81
C ALA A 233 4.45 19.35 -13.50
N SER A 234 3.75 18.56 -12.69
CA SER A 234 2.74 17.60 -13.15
C SER A 234 1.63 17.46 -12.11
N PRO A 235 0.85 18.53 -11.86
CA PRO A 235 -0.24 18.51 -10.86
C PRO A 235 -1.23 17.37 -11.09
N GLU A 236 -1.42 16.94 -12.34
CA GLU A 236 -2.29 15.85 -12.75
C GLU A 236 -1.82 14.47 -12.24
N HIS A 237 -0.51 14.30 -12.06
CA HIS A 237 0.12 13.07 -11.57
C HIS A 237 0.55 13.15 -10.10
N ALA A 238 0.56 14.36 -9.52
CA ALA A 238 0.97 14.62 -8.15
C ALA A 238 -0.02 14.02 -7.14
N ARG A 239 0.39 12.93 -6.51
CA ARG A 239 -0.36 12.28 -5.43
C ARG A 239 0.59 11.93 -4.30
N ALA A 240 0.15 12.18 -3.09
CA ALA A 240 0.87 11.86 -1.87
C ALA A 240 0.07 10.82 -1.09
N ARG A 241 0.72 9.75 -0.62
CA ARG A 241 0.12 8.72 0.25
C ARG A 241 1.01 8.41 1.43
N TRP A 242 0.48 8.59 2.63
CA TRP A 242 1.11 8.23 3.89
C TRP A 242 0.33 7.08 4.49
N THR A 243 1.03 6.10 5.02
CA THR A 243 0.43 4.94 5.67
C THR A 243 1.24 4.61 6.90
N GLN A 244 0.56 4.33 8.00
CA GLN A 244 1.19 3.94 9.24
C GLN A 244 0.38 2.83 9.92
N PRO A 245 1.01 1.68 10.22
CA PRO A 245 0.45 0.71 11.13
C PRO A 245 0.50 1.23 12.57
N ARG A 246 -0.50 0.84 13.35
CA ARG A 246 -0.61 1.12 14.78
C ARG A 246 -1.28 -0.03 15.49
N ASN A 247 -0.68 -0.44 16.60
CA ASN A 247 -1.30 -1.34 17.57
C ASN A 247 -1.65 -0.59 18.85
N LEU A 248 -2.59 -1.12 19.60
CA LEU A 248 -3.02 -0.61 20.91
C LEU A 248 -2.26 -1.37 21.98
N ALA A 249 -1.79 -0.66 23.01
CA ALA A 249 -0.93 -1.21 24.06
C ALA A 249 -1.66 -2.24 24.95
N ASP A 250 -2.98 -2.12 25.09
CA ASP A 250 -3.79 -2.93 26.00
C ASP A 250 -4.30 -4.24 25.37
N PHE A 251 -3.92 -4.53 24.13
CA PHE A 251 -4.32 -5.73 23.39
C PHE A 251 -3.08 -6.55 22.98
N PRO A 252 -3.17 -7.90 22.96
CA PRO A 252 -2.23 -8.72 22.22
C PRO A 252 -2.12 -8.25 20.77
N LEU A 253 -0.95 -8.39 20.15
CA LEU A 253 -0.82 -8.11 18.71
C LEU A 253 -1.62 -9.15 17.90
N PRO A 254 -2.00 -8.86 16.64
CA PRO A 254 -2.91 -9.67 15.85
C PRO A 254 -2.65 -11.18 15.79
N GLY A 255 -1.39 -11.62 15.85
CA GLY A 255 -1.05 -13.05 15.83
C GLY A 255 -1.41 -13.82 17.11
N ALA A 256 -1.71 -13.12 18.20
CA ALA A 256 -2.12 -13.70 19.48
C ALA A 256 -3.50 -13.26 19.97
N MET A 257 -4.21 -12.44 19.20
CA MET A 257 -5.59 -12.06 19.52
C MET A 257 -6.53 -13.26 19.40
N THR A 258 -7.41 -13.42 20.38
CA THR A 258 -8.62 -14.27 20.26
C THR A 258 -9.69 -13.59 19.41
N GLN A 259 -10.71 -14.33 18.99
CA GLN A 259 -11.87 -13.75 18.32
C GLN A 259 -12.52 -12.65 19.18
N GLU A 260 -12.63 -12.88 20.49
CA GLU A 260 -13.17 -11.91 21.45
C GLU A 260 -12.33 -10.64 21.51
N ASP A 261 -10.99 -10.75 21.52
CA ASP A 261 -10.10 -9.59 21.50
C ASP A 261 -10.32 -8.76 20.23
N ARG A 262 -10.42 -9.42 19.06
CA ARG A 262 -10.61 -8.75 17.76
C ARG A 262 -11.94 -7.99 17.70
N VAL A 263 -13.00 -8.61 18.22
CA VAL A 263 -14.32 -7.99 18.30
C VAL A 263 -14.31 -6.84 19.30
N SER A 264 -13.67 -7.03 20.45
CA SER A 264 -13.57 -6.02 21.51
C SER A 264 -12.77 -4.80 21.07
N LEU A 265 -11.68 -4.98 20.31
CA LEU A 265 -10.91 -3.88 19.72
C LEU A 265 -11.82 -2.93 18.91
N VAL A 266 -12.76 -3.49 18.14
CA VAL A 266 -13.71 -2.67 17.38
C VAL A 266 -14.71 -1.98 18.30
N TYR A 267 -15.46 -2.75 19.10
CA TYR A 267 -16.59 -2.21 19.88
C TYR A 267 -16.17 -1.35 21.06
N ALA A 268 -15.12 -1.75 21.78
CA ALA A 268 -14.68 -1.06 23.00
C ALA A 268 -13.75 0.12 22.71
N CYS A 269 -13.07 0.13 21.56
CA CYS A 269 -12.09 1.17 21.24
C CYS A 269 -12.46 1.93 19.96
N MET A 270 -12.51 1.23 18.82
CA MET A 270 -12.55 1.92 17.53
C MET A 270 -13.88 2.60 17.22
N CYS A 271 -15.01 2.11 17.73
CA CYS A 271 -16.31 2.77 17.55
C CYS A 271 -16.30 4.21 18.05
N GLU A 272 -15.73 4.50 19.23
CA GLU A 272 -15.65 5.88 19.73
C GLU A 272 -14.76 6.75 18.83
N ALA A 273 -13.61 6.23 18.40
CA ALA A 273 -12.71 6.93 17.49
C ALA A 273 -13.39 7.27 16.16
N PHE A 274 -14.19 6.35 15.62
CA PHE A 274 -14.93 6.59 14.39
C PHE A 274 -16.02 7.63 14.56
N GLU A 275 -16.75 7.66 15.67
CA GLU A 275 -17.73 8.73 15.92
C GLU A 275 -17.06 10.11 16.02
N LYS A 276 -15.90 10.21 16.67
CA LYS A 276 -15.12 11.46 16.71
C LYS A 276 -14.67 11.90 15.31
N LEU A 277 -14.13 10.98 14.50
CA LEU A 277 -13.71 11.28 13.13
C LEU A 277 -14.91 11.64 12.23
N LYS A 278 -16.05 10.95 12.35
CA LYS A 278 -17.28 11.26 11.60
C LYS A 278 -17.79 12.68 11.88
N ALA A 279 -17.63 13.16 13.11
CA ALA A 279 -18.05 14.50 13.51
C ALA A 279 -17.13 15.62 12.96
N MET A 280 -15.94 15.29 12.49
CA MET A 280 -14.95 16.22 11.96
C MET A 280 -15.13 16.41 10.44
N PRO A 281 -15.37 17.64 9.94
CA PRO A 281 -15.63 17.90 8.51
C PRO A 281 -14.53 17.43 7.55
N GLU A 282 -13.28 17.38 8.00
CA GLU A 282 -12.13 16.91 7.25
C GLU A 282 -12.06 15.38 7.09
N TYR A 283 -12.89 14.63 7.82
CA TYR A 283 -12.98 13.17 7.70
C TYR A 283 -14.41 12.74 7.30
N GLY A 284 -15.42 12.90 8.16
CA GLY A 284 -16.80 12.50 7.83
C GLY A 284 -16.95 10.99 7.59
N GLY A 285 -17.70 10.56 6.58
CA GLY A 285 -17.71 9.18 6.11
C GLY A 285 -18.24 8.14 7.11
N GLY A 286 -17.71 6.91 7.06
CA GLY A 286 -18.29 5.78 7.81
C GLY A 286 -17.41 4.54 7.94
N TYR A 287 -17.77 3.68 8.88
CA TYR A 287 -17.14 2.37 9.07
C TYR A 287 -17.85 1.31 8.23
N ASN A 288 -17.07 0.37 7.67
CA ASN A 288 -17.52 -0.71 6.83
C ASN A 288 -17.03 -2.01 7.46
N SER A 289 -17.87 -2.63 8.27
CA SER A 289 -17.51 -3.83 9.04
C SER A 289 -17.71 -5.10 8.22
N LEU A 290 -16.81 -6.07 8.38
CA LEU A 290 -16.99 -7.43 7.89
C LEU A 290 -17.54 -8.36 8.98
N THR A 291 -17.62 -7.90 10.24
CA THR A 291 -18.05 -8.71 11.38
C THR A 291 -19.56 -9.00 11.32
N PRO A 292 -19.99 -10.28 11.32
CA PRO A 292 -21.40 -10.63 11.33
C PRO A 292 -22.13 -10.02 12.53
N GLY A 293 -23.31 -9.44 12.30
CA GLY A 293 -24.13 -8.81 13.34
C GLY A 293 -23.69 -7.41 13.78
N HIS A 294 -22.59 -6.87 13.23
CA HIS A 294 -22.20 -5.47 13.47
C HIS A 294 -23.20 -4.50 12.83
N PRO A 295 -23.54 -3.36 13.46
CA PRO A 295 -24.47 -2.37 12.89
C PRO A 295 -24.05 -1.88 11.49
N ASP A 296 -22.75 -1.65 11.30
CA ASP A 296 -22.15 -1.25 10.03
C ASP A 296 -21.69 -2.44 9.14
N LYS A 297 -22.29 -3.64 9.28
CA LYS A 297 -21.92 -4.80 8.44
C LYS A 297 -22.34 -4.54 6.99
N ILE A 298 -21.36 -4.54 6.08
CA ILE A 298 -21.58 -4.38 4.63
C ILE A 298 -21.95 -5.71 3.96
N SER A 299 -22.52 -5.65 2.76
CA SER A 299 -22.77 -6.84 1.93
C SER A 299 -21.48 -7.41 1.32
N ASP A 300 -21.54 -8.64 0.79
CA ASP A 300 -20.41 -9.26 0.12
C ASP A 300 -20.09 -8.57 -1.23
N GLU A 301 -21.10 -8.02 -1.90
CA GLU A 301 -20.95 -7.20 -3.11
C GLU A 301 -20.25 -5.87 -2.80
N GLU A 302 -20.65 -5.20 -1.72
CA GLU A 302 -19.99 -3.98 -1.25
C GLU A 302 -18.54 -4.24 -0.86
N TYR A 303 -18.29 -5.35 -0.16
CA TYR A 303 -16.92 -5.79 0.17
C TYR A 303 -16.08 -6.00 -1.10
N LYS A 304 -16.59 -6.76 -2.08
CA LYS A 304 -15.90 -6.98 -3.36
C LYS A 304 -15.62 -5.68 -4.10
N GLN A 305 -16.55 -4.72 -4.06
CA GLN A 305 -16.36 -3.42 -4.68
C GLN A 305 -15.29 -2.60 -3.95
N LEU A 306 -15.29 -2.57 -2.62
CA LEU A 306 -14.26 -1.85 -1.85
C LEU A 306 -12.86 -2.45 -2.05
N VAL A 307 -12.75 -3.77 -2.21
CA VAL A 307 -11.50 -4.44 -2.57
C VAL A 307 -11.06 -4.05 -3.97
N ALA A 308 -11.98 -4.04 -4.95
CA ALA A 308 -11.70 -3.63 -6.33
C ALA A 308 -11.29 -2.14 -6.42
N ASP A 309 -11.85 -1.29 -5.57
CA ASP A 309 -11.51 0.14 -5.45
C ASP A 309 -10.18 0.38 -4.71
N HIS A 310 -9.52 -0.69 -4.22
CA HIS A 310 -8.32 -0.63 -3.38
C HIS A 310 -8.52 0.14 -2.05
N ILE A 311 -9.76 0.17 -1.54
CA ILE A 311 -10.13 0.80 -0.27
C ILE A 311 -10.17 -0.21 0.87
N MET A 312 -10.48 -1.47 0.60
CA MET A 312 -10.48 -2.57 1.57
C MET A 312 -9.40 -3.59 1.24
N PHE A 313 -8.84 -4.22 2.27
CA PHE A 313 -7.94 -5.36 2.12
C PHE A 313 -8.71 -6.62 1.72
N LYS A 314 -8.00 -7.53 1.03
CA LYS A 314 -8.52 -8.85 0.70
C LYS A 314 -8.47 -9.79 1.92
N ASP A 315 -9.11 -10.95 1.79
CA ASP A 315 -8.99 -12.01 2.79
C ASP A 315 -7.53 -12.43 2.94
N MET A 316 -7.01 -12.30 4.16
CA MET A 316 -5.63 -12.59 4.51
C MET A 316 -5.37 -14.09 4.68
N ALA A 317 -6.40 -14.93 4.76
CA ALA A 317 -6.23 -16.37 4.91
C ALA A 317 -5.53 -17.02 3.71
N ALA A 318 -5.53 -16.35 2.55
CA ALA A 318 -4.79 -16.78 1.37
C ALA A 318 -3.29 -16.43 1.44
N ASP A 319 -2.85 -15.62 2.40
CA ASP A 319 -1.43 -15.33 2.65
C ASP A 319 -0.88 -16.35 3.67
N PRO A 320 0.02 -17.26 3.25
CA PRO A 320 0.50 -18.33 4.12
C PRO A 320 1.34 -17.80 5.30
N TYR A 321 2.00 -16.64 5.15
CA TYR A 321 2.80 -16.05 6.22
C TYR A 321 1.91 -15.49 7.33
N LEU A 322 0.85 -14.75 6.95
CA LEU A 322 -0.12 -14.18 7.91
C LEU A 322 -0.99 -15.27 8.55
N ALA A 323 -1.34 -16.32 7.79
CA ALA A 323 -2.05 -17.48 8.31
C ALA A 323 -1.21 -18.22 9.37
N SER A 324 0.05 -18.52 9.06
CA SER A 324 0.97 -19.21 9.98
C SER A 324 1.30 -18.36 11.23
N ALA A 325 1.30 -17.03 11.09
CA ALA A 325 1.48 -16.11 12.21
C ALA A 325 0.23 -15.99 13.12
N GLY A 326 -0.91 -16.57 12.74
CA GLY A 326 -2.18 -16.44 13.47
C GLY A 326 -2.91 -15.10 13.24
N ILE A 327 -2.38 -14.24 12.37
CA ILE A 327 -2.94 -12.91 12.07
C ILE A 327 -4.27 -13.04 11.30
N ALA A 328 -4.35 -14.01 10.38
CA ALA A 328 -5.54 -14.27 9.58
C ALA A 328 -6.65 -15.07 10.31
N SER A 329 -6.43 -15.47 11.58
CA SER A 329 -7.38 -16.29 12.34
C SER A 329 -8.73 -15.62 12.54
N ASP A 330 -9.80 -16.40 12.67
CA ASP A 330 -11.15 -15.91 12.98
C ASP A 330 -11.73 -14.96 11.93
N TRP A 331 -11.33 -15.06 10.67
CA TRP A 331 -11.93 -14.26 9.61
C TRP A 331 -13.46 -14.50 9.54
N PRO A 332 -14.31 -13.45 9.40
CA PRO A 332 -14.01 -12.03 9.25
C PRO A 332 -14.19 -11.19 10.54
N TYR A 333 -14.15 -11.79 11.73
CA TYR A 333 -14.47 -11.12 13.00
C TYR A 333 -13.45 -10.06 13.39
N GLY A 334 -13.91 -8.86 13.75
CA GLY A 334 -13.07 -7.70 14.10
C GLY A 334 -12.40 -7.03 12.90
N ARG A 335 -12.84 -7.32 11.67
CA ARG A 335 -12.27 -6.76 10.44
C ARG A 335 -13.20 -5.73 9.81
N GLY A 336 -12.61 -4.73 9.19
CA GLY A 336 -13.34 -3.71 8.43
C GLY A 336 -12.46 -2.53 8.05
N CYS A 337 -13.08 -1.51 7.47
CA CYS A 337 -12.41 -0.25 7.21
C CYS A 337 -13.29 0.97 7.47
N TYR A 338 -12.71 1.98 8.08
CA TYR A 338 -13.28 3.31 8.09
C TYR A 338 -12.82 4.07 6.84
N VAL A 339 -13.73 4.79 6.20
CA VAL A 339 -13.48 5.54 4.97
C VAL A 339 -14.07 6.93 5.15
N SER A 340 -13.25 7.96 4.96
CA SER A 340 -13.69 9.36 4.98
C SER A 340 -14.64 9.67 3.82
N GLU A 341 -15.42 10.75 3.95
CA GLU A 341 -16.38 11.21 2.94
C GLU A 341 -15.71 11.48 1.58
N ASP A 342 -14.51 12.09 1.61
CA ASP A 342 -13.71 12.38 0.42
C ASP A 342 -12.92 11.16 -0.11
N ARG A 343 -13.03 10.00 0.57
CA ARG A 343 -12.25 8.78 0.33
C ARG A 343 -10.72 8.98 0.33
N GLY A 344 -10.24 10.11 0.87
CA GLY A 344 -8.83 10.47 0.99
C GLY A 344 -8.19 9.96 2.28
N PHE A 345 -8.97 9.42 3.21
CA PHE A 345 -8.49 8.88 4.46
C PHE A 345 -9.18 7.54 4.76
N VAL A 346 -8.39 6.52 5.07
CA VAL A 346 -8.85 5.15 5.30
C VAL A 346 -8.14 4.58 6.52
N ILE A 347 -8.88 3.88 7.38
CA ILE A 347 -8.31 3.06 8.46
C ILE A 347 -8.73 1.63 8.20
N TRP A 348 -7.78 0.74 7.91
CA TRP A 348 -8.04 -0.70 7.98
C TRP A 348 -7.97 -1.15 9.42
N VAL A 349 -8.89 -2.02 9.82
CA VAL A 349 -8.98 -2.59 11.17
C VAL A 349 -8.82 -4.10 11.07
N GLY A 350 -7.91 -4.66 11.85
CA GLY A 350 -7.72 -6.12 11.99
C GLY A 350 -7.11 -6.79 10.75
N GLU A 351 -6.26 -6.08 10.00
CA GLU A 351 -5.46 -6.61 8.90
C GLU A 351 -4.14 -7.21 9.45
N GLU A 352 -2.95 -6.73 9.08
CA GLU A 352 -1.67 -7.23 9.63
C GLU A 352 -1.37 -6.70 11.04
N ASP A 353 -1.84 -5.48 11.31
CA ASP A 353 -1.80 -4.75 12.58
C ASP A 353 -3.25 -4.43 13.01
N HIS A 354 -3.46 -4.00 14.27
CA HIS A 354 -4.80 -3.56 14.72
C HIS A 354 -5.36 -2.50 13.80
N LEU A 355 -4.52 -1.52 13.44
CA LEU A 355 -4.90 -0.40 12.58
C LEU A 355 -3.84 -0.18 11.51
N ARG A 356 -4.30 0.08 10.29
CA ARG A 356 -3.47 0.67 9.23
C ARG A 356 -4.12 1.95 8.76
N ILE A 357 -3.55 3.07 9.21
CA ILE A 357 -4.10 4.41 9.02
C ILE A 357 -3.44 5.01 7.78
N MET A 358 -4.25 5.43 6.83
CA MET A 358 -3.82 5.86 5.52
C MET A 358 -4.43 7.21 5.18
N CYS A 359 -3.58 8.14 4.73
CA CYS A 359 -4.02 9.40 4.17
C CYS A 359 -3.46 9.54 2.76
N MET A 360 -4.30 9.94 1.82
CA MET A 360 -3.94 10.16 0.44
C MET A 360 -4.61 11.41 -0.10
N LYS A 361 -3.84 12.24 -0.78
CA LYS A 361 -4.33 13.48 -1.38
C LYS A 361 -3.68 13.71 -2.74
N LYS A 362 -4.48 14.20 -3.69
CA LYS A 362 -3.94 14.79 -4.92
C LYS A 362 -3.44 16.19 -4.59
N GLY A 363 -2.24 16.53 -5.05
CA GLY A 363 -1.65 17.84 -4.80
C GLY A 363 -0.15 17.78 -4.59
N THR A 364 0.42 18.95 -4.33
CA THR A 364 1.87 19.21 -4.31
C THR A 364 2.38 19.66 -2.94
N VAL A 365 1.54 19.63 -1.92
CA VAL A 365 1.86 20.06 -0.55
C VAL A 365 1.94 18.83 0.35
N LEU A 366 3.13 18.53 0.88
CA LEU A 366 3.34 17.37 1.75
C LEU A 366 2.59 17.50 3.08
N ASN A 367 2.53 18.73 3.61
CA ASN A 367 1.89 19.01 4.91
C ASN A 367 0.42 18.58 4.94
N ASP A 368 -0.30 18.72 3.83
CA ASP A 368 -1.72 18.38 3.77
C ASP A 368 -1.99 16.91 4.12
N VAL A 369 -1.09 16.01 3.74
CA VAL A 369 -1.20 14.58 4.04
C VAL A 369 -0.58 14.25 5.39
N PHE A 370 0.55 14.87 5.71
CA PHE A 370 1.25 14.68 6.97
C PHE A 370 0.42 15.15 8.18
N ASP A 371 -0.10 16.37 8.14
CA ASP A 371 -0.88 16.96 9.23
C ASP A 371 -2.24 16.27 9.37
N ARG A 372 -2.87 15.84 8.27
CA ARG A 372 -4.13 15.06 8.31
C ARG A 372 -3.93 13.67 8.91
N LEU A 373 -2.80 13.01 8.63
CA LEU A 373 -2.47 11.75 9.29
C LEU A 373 -2.20 11.96 10.78
N LYS A 374 -1.39 12.97 11.14
CA LYS A 374 -1.07 13.28 12.55
C LYS A 374 -2.32 13.61 13.36
N THR A 375 -3.21 14.43 12.82
CA THR A 375 -4.48 14.80 13.46
C THR A 375 -5.32 13.55 13.75
N ALA A 376 -5.43 12.60 12.81
CA ALA A 376 -6.17 11.37 13.04
C ALA A 376 -5.52 10.47 14.11
N LEU A 377 -4.19 10.39 14.13
CA LEU A 377 -3.46 9.67 15.18
C LEU A 377 -3.71 10.31 16.56
N ASP A 378 -3.76 11.64 16.63
CA ASP A 378 -4.02 12.37 17.86
C ASP A 378 -5.48 12.20 18.34
N VAL A 379 -6.43 12.10 17.42
CA VAL A 379 -7.82 11.77 17.75
C VAL A 379 -7.92 10.38 18.37
N VAL A 380 -7.28 9.37 17.76
CA VAL A 380 -7.31 7.99 18.27
C VAL A 380 -6.61 7.88 19.62
N SER A 381 -5.39 8.44 19.74
CA SER A 381 -4.60 8.37 20.98
C SER A 381 -5.06 9.31 22.09
N GLY A 382 -5.87 10.33 21.76
CA GLY A 382 -6.48 11.24 22.70
C GLY A 382 -7.75 10.70 23.37
N ILE A 383 -8.21 9.50 22.99
CA ILE A 383 -9.32 8.82 23.67
C ILE A 383 -8.75 8.14 24.92
N GLU A 384 -9.39 8.39 26.07
CA GLU A 384 -8.97 7.79 27.35
C GLU A 384 -9.00 6.26 27.25
N GLY A 385 -7.88 5.62 27.62
CA GLY A 385 -7.72 4.17 27.52
C GLY A 385 -7.33 3.64 26.14
N LEU A 386 -7.13 4.49 25.13
CA LEU A 386 -6.63 4.08 23.81
C LEU A 386 -5.20 4.59 23.59
N SER A 387 -4.23 3.86 24.14
CA SER A 387 -2.81 4.16 23.92
C SER A 387 -2.22 3.31 22.81
N PHE A 388 -1.43 3.91 21.92
CA PHE A 388 -0.66 3.15 20.95
C PHE A 388 0.50 2.41 21.62
N ALA A 389 0.78 1.19 21.15
CA ALA A 389 1.93 0.40 21.57
C ALA A 389 3.22 1.05 21.06
N MET A 390 4.09 1.44 21.99
CA MET A 390 5.37 2.10 21.73
C MET A 390 6.46 1.44 22.56
N SER A 391 7.63 1.22 21.96
CA SER A 391 8.86 0.79 22.63
C SER A 391 9.83 1.98 22.75
N PRO A 392 10.48 2.19 23.91
CA PRO A 392 11.50 3.24 24.06
C PRO A 392 12.71 3.06 23.14
N ASP A 393 13.04 1.83 22.79
CA ASP A 393 14.18 1.52 21.92
C ASP A 393 13.74 1.42 20.45
N TYR A 394 12.52 0.93 20.18
CA TYR A 394 12.10 0.60 18.81
C TYR A 394 11.01 1.50 18.20
N GLY A 395 10.48 2.47 18.94
CA GLY A 395 9.42 3.36 18.46
C GLY A 395 8.07 2.66 18.36
N VAL A 396 7.35 2.88 17.25
CA VAL A 396 6.05 2.27 16.98
C VAL A 396 6.17 0.75 16.96
N VAL A 397 5.34 0.06 17.75
CA VAL A 397 5.30 -1.40 17.81
C VAL A 397 4.29 -1.97 16.82
N THR A 398 4.78 -2.83 15.93
CA THR A 398 4.03 -3.50 14.87
C THR A 398 4.12 -5.01 14.99
N SER A 399 3.23 -5.77 14.34
CA SER A 399 3.34 -7.23 14.28
C SER A 399 4.65 -7.65 13.59
N CYS A 400 4.94 -7.06 12.43
CA CYS A 400 6.14 -7.40 11.65
C CYS A 400 7.32 -6.47 12.02
N PRO A 401 8.55 -6.99 12.26
CA PRO A 401 9.70 -6.15 12.62
C PRO A 401 10.11 -5.14 11.53
N THR A 402 9.66 -5.35 10.29
CA THR A 402 9.96 -4.47 9.14
C THR A 402 9.25 -3.12 9.19
N ASN A 403 8.20 -3.03 10.02
CA ASN A 403 7.34 -1.86 10.17
C ASN A 403 7.60 -1.10 11.49
N LEU A 404 8.68 -1.44 12.22
CA LEU A 404 9.12 -0.72 13.41
C LEU A 404 9.66 0.69 13.12
N GLY A 405 9.97 1.43 14.19
CA GLY A 405 10.48 2.78 14.14
C GLY A 405 9.34 3.77 13.99
N THR A 406 9.23 4.38 12.82
CA THR A 406 8.05 5.19 12.49
C THR A 406 6.89 4.30 12.06
N GLY A 407 7.16 3.14 11.46
CA GLY A 407 6.18 2.41 10.65
C GLY A 407 5.62 3.19 9.46
N MET A 408 6.13 4.39 9.20
CA MET A 408 5.61 5.25 8.16
C MET A 408 6.09 4.78 6.79
N ARG A 409 5.14 4.49 5.91
CA ARG A 409 5.36 4.43 4.48
C ARG A 409 4.77 5.68 3.84
N ALA A 410 5.65 6.63 3.55
CA ALA A 410 5.33 7.84 2.82
C ALA A 410 5.72 7.67 1.35
N SER A 411 4.85 8.06 0.42
CA SER A 411 5.16 7.98 -1.00
C SER A 411 4.53 9.10 -1.82
N VAL A 412 5.21 9.50 -2.89
CA VAL A 412 4.77 10.55 -3.81
C VAL A 412 4.88 10.08 -5.23
N HIS A 413 3.79 10.22 -5.98
CA HIS A 413 3.78 10.07 -7.42
C HIS A 413 4.21 11.38 -8.10
N ILE A 414 5.18 11.28 -9.00
CA ILE A 414 5.69 12.41 -9.80
C ILE A 414 5.92 11.97 -11.26
N GLY A 415 5.50 12.81 -12.20
CA GLY A 415 5.79 12.61 -13.63
C GLY A 415 7.21 13.06 -13.97
N LEU A 416 8.01 12.15 -14.53
CA LEU A 416 9.40 12.37 -14.93
C LEU A 416 9.66 11.95 -16.40
N PRO A 417 8.83 12.40 -17.37
CA PRO A 417 8.88 11.89 -18.75
C PRO A 417 10.22 12.08 -19.44
N LYS A 418 11.04 13.05 -19.03
CA LYS A 418 12.37 13.31 -19.63
C LYS A 418 13.43 12.43 -18.99
N LEU A 419 13.44 12.29 -17.67
CA LEU A 419 14.35 11.39 -16.96
C LEU A 419 14.05 9.92 -17.24
N THR A 420 12.81 9.59 -17.61
CA THR A 420 12.39 8.25 -18.01
C THR A 420 12.21 8.09 -19.52
N ALA A 421 12.76 9.00 -20.33
CA ALA A 421 12.57 8.99 -21.79
C ALA A 421 13.20 7.78 -22.49
N ASP A 422 14.16 7.11 -21.83
CA ASP A 422 14.77 5.86 -22.30
C ASP A 422 13.96 4.61 -21.92
N GLY A 423 12.78 4.80 -21.32
CA GLY A 423 11.92 3.72 -20.82
C GLY A 423 12.37 3.14 -19.48
N THR A 424 13.37 3.73 -18.83
CA THR A 424 13.93 3.24 -17.55
C THR A 424 13.85 4.29 -16.46
N ASP A 425 13.94 3.86 -15.19
CA ASP A 425 13.95 4.73 -14.01
C ASP A 425 15.38 4.96 -13.48
N ALA A 426 16.40 4.60 -14.27
CA ALA A 426 17.81 4.61 -13.85
C ALA A 426 18.27 6.01 -13.42
N LYS A 427 17.95 7.04 -14.21
CA LYS A 427 18.30 8.44 -13.91
C LYS A 427 17.59 8.94 -12.65
N ALA A 428 16.32 8.59 -12.47
CA ALA A 428 15.58 8.94 -11.25
C ALA A 428 16.15 8.22 -10.02
N LYS A 429 16.52 6.93 -10.15
CA LYS A 429 17.18 6.17 -9.09
C LYS A 429 18.54 6.75 -8.69
N GLU A 430 19.32 7.22 -9.65
CA GLU A 430 20.62 7.86 -9.39
C GLU A 430 20.45 9.11 -8.51
N VAL A 431 19.44 9.94 -8.81
CA VAL A 431 19.12 11.14 -8.04
C VAL A 431 18.62 10.80 -6.63
N CYS A 432 17.74 9.80 -6.51
CA CYS A 432 17.08 9.44 -5.26
C CYS A 432 17.94 8.62 -4.30
N LYS A 433 18.86 7.79 -4.81
CA LYS A 433 19.62 6.83 -4.00
C LYS A 433 20.42 7.48 -2.86
N PRO A 434 21.17 8.59 -3.08
CA PRO A 434 21.92 9.26 -2.02
C PRO A 434 21.04 9.87 -0.92
N LEU A 435 19.76 10.15 -1.21
CA LEU A 435 18.79 10.70 -0.27
C LEU A 435 18.03 9.61 0.51
N GLY A 436 18.42 8.34 0.37
CA GLY A 436 17.72 7.23 0.99
C GLY A 436 16.34 6.93 0.38
N LEU A 437 16.04 7.46 -0.81
CA LEU A 437 14.76 7.29 -1.49
C LEU A 437 14.81 6.13 -2.49
N SER A 438 13.72 5.40 -2.60
CA SER A 438 13.44 4.41 -3.63
C SER A 438 12.55 4.98 -4.72
N VAL A 439 12.71 4.45 -5.93
CA VAL A 439 11.94 4.82 -7.13
C VAL A 439 11.37 3.54 -7.72
N ARG A 440 10.07 3.52 -7.97
CA ARG A 440 9.32 2.36 -8.49
C ARG A 440 8.21 2.81 -9.45
N GLY A 441 7.65 1.89 -10.22
CA GLY A 441 6.39 2.12 -10.93
C GLY A 441 5.18 2.20 -9.98
N ILE A 442 4.06 2.74 -10.46
CA ILE A 442 2.86 3.01 -9.65
C ILE A 442 2.14 1.74 -9.14
N GLY A 443 2.41 0.58 -9.73
CA GLY A 443 1.79 -0.68 -9.32
C GLY A 443 2.64 -1.51 -8.35
N GLY A 444 3.83 -1.00 -7.93
CA GLY A 444 4.71 -1.67 -6.97
C GLY A 444 6.13 -1.96 -7.46
N GLU A 445 6.86 -2.75 -6.67
CA GLU A 445 8.32 -2.94 -6.71
C GLU A 445 8.90 -3.47 -8.04
N HIS A 446 8.06 -4.04 -8.89
CA HIS A 446 8.46 -4.59 -10.20
C HIS A 446 7.60 -4.09 -11.35
N THR A 447 6.80 -3.05 -11.12
CA THR A 447 5.93 -2.53 -12.18
C THR A 447 6.67 -1.59 -13.11
N PRO A 448 6.39 -1.64 -14.42
CA PRO A 448 6.91 -0.66 -15.36
C PRO A 448 6.56 0.76 -14.94
N ILE A 449 7.33 1.70 -15.45
CA ILE A 449 7.07 3.13 -15.25
C ILE A 449 5.65 3.43 -15.77
N GLY A 450 4.89 4.20 -15.00
CA GLY A 450 3.54 4.55 -15.39
C GLY A 450 3.53 5.36 -16.68
N GLU A 451 2.40 5.35 -17.39
CA GLU A 451 2.16 6.23 -18.53
C GLU A 451 2.55 7.68 -18.18
N GLY A 452 3.23 8.37 -19.09
CA GLY A 452 3.73 9.73 -18.85
C GLY A 452 4.99 9.82 -17.98
N GLY A 453 5.67 8.70 -17.71
CA GLY A 453 6.90 8.69 -16.92
C GLY A 453 6.66 8.79 -15.41
N VAL A 454 5.50 8.32 -14.94
CA VAL A 454 5.12 8.49 -13.52
C VAL A 454 5.85 7.46 -12.66
N CYS A 455 6.56 7.98 -11.65
CA CYS A 455 7.28 7.20 -10.65
C CYS A 455 6.70 7.40 -9.26
N ASP A 456 6.69 6.33 -8.45
CA ASP A 456 6.43 6.36 -7.01
C ASP A 456 7.76 6.52 -6.25
N ILE A 457 7.88 7.60 -5.50
CA ILE A 457 9.07 7.98 -4.73
C ILE A 457 8.78 7.81 -3.24
N SER A 458 9.57 7.00 -2.54
CA SER A 458 9.36 6.73 -1.11
C SER A 458 10.68 6.54 -0.37
N PRO A 459 10.80 6.98 0.90
CA PRO A 459 11.95 6.63 1.73
C PRO A 459 12.08 5.12 1.91
N ARG A 460 13.33 4.63 1.93
CA ARG A 460 13.62 3.21 2.20
C ARG A 460 13.56 2.90 3.69
N ALA A 461 14.06 3.80 4.52
CA ALA A 461 14.17 3.59 5.96
C ALA A 461 12.84 3.89 6.67
N ARG A 462 12.54 3.08 7.68
CA ARG A 462 11.45 3.30 8.66
C ARG A 462 11.99 3.41 10.08
N PHE A 463 13.09 2.71 10.35
CA PHE A 463 13.83 2.68 11.60
C PHE A 463 15.04 3.63 11.55
N CYS A 464 15.46 4.16 12.70
CA CYS A 464 16.50 5.21 12.81
C CYS A 464 16.34 6.42 11.86
N ILE A 465 15.09 6.80 11.57
CA ILE A 465 14.74 8.03 10.84
C ILE A 465 13.40 8.53 11.37
N THR A 466 13.30 9.79 11.76
CA THR A 466 12.06 10.36 12.30
C THR A 466 11.00 10.58 11.21
N GLU A 467 9.72 10.72 11.59
CA GLU A 467 8.65 11.10 10.67
C GLU A 467 8.93 12.44 9.97
N ALA A 468 9.51 13.39 10.70
CA ALA A 468 9.92 14.68 10.17
C ALA A 468 11.06 14.59 9.13
N GLU A 469 12.06 13.75 9.39
CA GLU A 469 13.16 13.50 8.44
C GLU A 469 12.67 12.78 7.18
N ILE A 470 11.69 11.87 7.30
CA ILE A 470 11.00 11.26 6.15
C ILE A 470 10.40 12.33 5.23
N ILE A 471 9.68 13.30 5.79
CA ILE A 471 9.12 14.42 5.03
C ILE A 471 10.23 15.26 4.39
N CYS A 472 11.31 15.54 5.14
CA CYS A 472 12.45 16.27 4.61
C CYS A 472 13.13 15.57 3.44
N ALA A 473 13.35 14.25 3.55
CA ALA A 473 13.97 13.47 2.49
C ALA A 473 13.12 13.49 1.22
N LEU A 474 11.80 13.29 1.35
CA LEU A 474 10.87 13.38 0.23
C LEU A 474 10.89 14.78 -0.40
N TYR A 475 10.80 15.84 0.39
CA TYR A 475 10.86 17.20 -0.11
C TYR A 475 12.13 17.47 -0.92
N LYS A 476 13.30 17.15 -0.36
CA LYS A 476 14.61 17.33 -1.01
C LYS A 476 14.70 16.51 -2.31
N GLY A 477 14.29 15.24 -2.27
CA GLY A 477 14.35 14.36 -3.43
C GLY A 477 13.44 14.81 -4.56
N ILE A 478 12.21 15.19 -4.24
CA ILE A 478 11.25 15.68 -5.23
C ILE A 478 11.74 16.99 -5.85
N LYS A 479 12.26 17.92 -5.04
CA LYS A 479 12.85 19.18 -5.53
C LYS A 479 14.00 18.90 -6.50
N LEU A 480 14.92 18.01 -6.14
CA LEU A 480 16.09 17.69 -6.96
C LEU A 480 15.69 16.94 -8.24
N LEU A 481 14.76 15.99 -8.17
CA LEU A 481 14.22 15.31 -9.35
C LEU A 481 13.61 16.31 -10.34
N LYS A 482 12.88 17.30 -9.82
CA LYS A 482 12.29 18.36 -10.63
C LYS A 482 13.36 19.21 -11.31
N GLU A 483 14.38 19.67 -10.58
CA GLU A 483 15.50 20.41 -11.16
C GLU A 483 16.19 19.64 -12.29
N LYS A 484 16.38 18.32 -12.12
CA LYS A 484 16.97 17.44 -13.14
C LYS A 484 16.05 17.22 -14.34
N GLU A 485 14.76 17.04 -14.10
CA GLU A 485 13.72 16.93 -15.15
C GLU A 485 13.66 18.23 -15.99
N ASP A 486 13.81 19.40 -15.38
CA ASP A 486 13.82 20.68 -16.10
C ASP A 486 15.12 20.94 -16.85
N ALA A 487 16.27 20.57 -16.29
CA ALA A 487 17.56 20.66 -17.00
C ALA A 487 17.59 19.75 -18.25
N ALA A 488 16.97 18.57 -18.19
CA ALA A 488 16.86 17.64 -19.31
C ALA A 488 16.05 18.18 -20.51
N SER A 489 15.35 19.33 -20.37
CA SER A 489 14.76 20.06 -21.50
C SER A 489 15.76 20.95 -22.23
N GLU A 490 16.70 21.58 -21.52
CA GLU A 490 17.62 22.56 -22.10
C GLU A 490 18.67 21.87 -22.97
N GLU A 491 19.16 20.70 -22.55
CA GLU A 491 20.09 19.87 -23.32
C GLU A 491 19.48 19.39 -24.64
N ARG A 492 18.22 18.95 -24.63
CA ARG A 492 17.47 18.58 -25.85
C ARG A 492 17.26 19.76 -26.79
N ARG A 493 16.94 20.94 -26.24
CA ARG A 493 16.72 22.16 -27.01
C ARG A 493 18.02 22.70 -27.62
N GLY A 494 19.12 22.61 -26.89
CA GLY A 494 20.47 22.91 -27.36
C GLY A 494 20.91 21.99 -28.50
N CYS A 495 20.71 20.67 -28.34
CA CYS A 495 21.03 19.69 -29.37
C CYS A 495 20.19 19.91 -30.65
N PHE A 496 18.91 20.26 -30.51
CA PHE A 496 18.04 20.59 -31.65
C PHE A 496 18.45 21.90 -32.36
N LEU A 497 18.84 22.94 -31.61
CA LEU A 497 19.35 24.19 -32.16
C LEU A 497 20.70 24.01 -32.88
N VAL A 498 21.61 23.20 -32.33
CA VAL A 498 22.87 22.85 -32.98
C VAL A 498 22.60 22.03 -34.24
N GLY A 499 21.72 21.03 -34.19
CA GLY A 499 21.32 20.25 -35.38
C GLY A 499 20.65 21.11 -36.45
N PHE A 500 19.81 22.06 -36.08
CA PHE A 500 19.19 23.02 -37.00
C PHE A 500 20.21 24.00 -37.59
N ALA A 501 21.14 24.51 -36.80
CA ALA A 501 22.22 25.38 -37.25
C ALA A 501 23.17 24.65 -38.22
N VAL A 502 23.60 23.42 -37.88
CA VAL A 502 24.43 22.58 -38.75
C VAL A 502 23.70 22.23 -40.05
N GLY A 503 22.41 21.88 -39.98
CA GLY A 503 21.59 21.61 -41.16
C GLY A 503 21.35 22.84 -42.04
N THR A 504 21.26 24.03 -41.45
CA THR A 504 21.08 25.30 -42.19
C THR A 504 22.39 25.76 -42.84
N VAL A 505 23.52 25.62 -42.14
CA VAL A 505 24.88 25.89 -42.66
C VAL A 505 25.24 24.91 -43.79
N ALA A 506 24.93 23.63 -43.64
CA ALA A 506 25.13 22.62 -44.69
C ALA A 506 24.28 22.87 -45.95
N LYS A 507 23.09 23.50 -45.82
CA LYS A 507 22.26 23.89 -46.97
C LYS A 507 22.76 25.14 -47.71
N HIS A 508 23.51 26.02 -47.04
CA HIS A 508 24.05 27.24 -47.64
C HIS A 508 25.47 27.06 -48.18
N LEU A 509 26.20 26.04 -47.73
CA LEU A 509 27.48 25.61 -48.30
C LEU A 509 27.24 24.58 -49.42
N LYS A 510 26.67 25.01 -50.54
CA LYS A 510 26.84 24.26 -51.81
C LYS A 510 28.21 24.62 -52.38
N PRO A 511 29.12 23.65 -52.59
CA PRO A 511 30.36 23.95 -53.28
C PRO A 511 30.06 24.21 -54.76
N ALA A 512 30.54 25.35 -55.26
CA ALA A 512 30.78 25.50 -56.68
C ALA A 512 31.96 24.58 -57.05
N SER A 513 31.73 23.69 -58.01
CA SER A 513 32.70 22.76 -58.61
C SER A 513 33.01 21.47 -57.86
N SER A 514 33.12 20.43 -58.68
CA SER A 514 33.30 19.02 -58.39
C SER A 514 34.66 18.70 -57.79
N THR A 515 34.68 18.26 -56.52
CA THR A 515 35.70 17.30 -56.04
C THR A 515 35.17 16.54 -54.83
N THR A 516 35.50 15.26 -54.78
CA THR A 516 35.13 14.24 -53.78
C THR A 516 35.45 14.65 -52.34
N TRP A 517 34.51 14.44 -51.41
CA TRP A 517 34.77 14.52 -49.96
C TRP A 517 35.35 13.19 -49.45
N PRO A 518 36.35 13.21 -48.53
CA PRO A 518 36.76 12.02 -47.80
C PRO A 518 35.79 11.73 -46.64
N THR A 519 35.61 10.46 -46.38
CA THR A 519 34.87 9.85 -45.28
C THR A 519 35.45 10.25 -43.92
N ALA A 520 35.00 11.35 -43.31
CA ALA A 520 35.22 11.62 -41.88
C ALA A 520 34.35 12.78 -41.38
N LEU A 521 33.17 12.47 -40.86
CA LEU A 521 32.50 13.27 -39.81
C LEU A 521 31.53 12.34 -39.08
N SER A 522 32.10 11.40 -38.33
CA SER A 522 31.43 10.79 -37.20
C SER A 522 31.41 11.83 -36.09
N LEU A 523 30.28 12.53 -35.92
CA LEU A 523 30.00 13.30 -34.72
C LEU A 523 29.21 12.38 -33.80
N THR A 524 29.95 11.80 -32.87
CA THR A 524 29.45 11.08 -31.71
C THR A 524 28.71 12.09 -30.83
N CYS A 525 27.38 12.02 -30.77
CA CYS A 525 26.64 12.58 -29.64
C CYS A 525 26.80 11.59 -28.49
N ILE A 526 27.64 11.94 -27.51
CA ILE A 526 27.61 11.40 -26.15
C ILE A 526 26.59 12.23 -25.38
#